data_AF-A0A4Y2UVI8-F1
#
_entry.id   AF-A0A4Y2UVI8-F1
#
_cell.length_a   1.000
_cell.length_b   1.000
_cell.length_c   1.000
_cell.angle_alpha   90.00
_cell.angle_beta   90.00
_cell.angle_gamma   90.00
#
_symmetry.space_group_name_H-M   'P 1'
#
loop_
_entity.id
_entity.type
_entity.pdbx_description
1 polymer ?
#
loop_
_entity_poly.entity_id
_entity_poly.type
_entity_poly.pdbx_seq_one_letter_code
_entity_poly.pdbx_strand_id
1 'polypeptide(L)'
;MLTLVVFFLRVYAHLWLRIKIRHSIKDGARHLRQFTTSSRYLSKMYSDIIEPVISRNAYFAAPGNMLLAMLTYGRCHIITLAAWRIIKAREIGPDGNCVRIFVIPALNFRATDYIDLID
;
A
#
# COMPACT_ATOMS: atom_id res chain seq x y z
N MET A 1 -3.78 4.74 26.41
CA MET A 1 -4.99 5.47 25.93
C MET A 1 -4.63 6.76 25.18
N LEU A 2 -3.98 7.76 25.79
CA LEU A 2 -3.62 9.03 25.13
C LEU A 2 -2.82 8.86 23.83
N THR A 3 -1.87 7.92 23.76
CA THR A 3 -1.02 7.68 22.58
C THR A 3 -1.80 7.25 21.34
N LEU A 4 -2.84 6.43 21.54
CA LEU A 4 -3.68 5.88 20.46
C LEU A 4 -4.65 6.94 19.94
N VAL A 5 -5.22 7.74 20.85
CA VAL A 5 -6.02 8.93 20.48
C VAL A 5 -5.20 9.93 19.68
N VAL A 6 -3.96 10.20 20.11
CA VAL A 6 -3.04 11.09 19.37
C VAL A 6 -2.71 10.53 17.98
N PHE A 7 -2.51 9.21 17.86
CA PHE A 7 -2.32 8.57 16.55
C PHE A 7 -3.54 8.77 15.64
N PHE A 8 -4.76 8.56 16.13
CA PHE A 8 -5.96 8.77 15.31
C PHE A 8 -6.11 10.24 14.86
N LEU A 9 -5.90 11.19 15.76
CA LEU A 9 -6.08 12.61 15.44
C LEU A 9 -4.97 13.15 14.53
N ARG A 10 -3.71 12.80 14.79
CA ARG A 10 -2.57 13.38 14.06
C ARG A 10 -2.18 12.61 12.82
N VAL A 11 -2.28 11.28 12.86
CA VAL A 11 -1.86 10.41 11.75
C VAL A 11 -3.06 10.02 10.93
N TYR A 12 -4.04 9.34 11.53
CA TYR A 12 -5.16 8.77 10.77
C TYR A 12 -6.01 9.83 10.08
N ALA A 13 -6.48 10.86 10.81
CA ALA A 13 -7.32 11.90 10.24
C ALA A 13 -6.59 12.69 9.13
N HIS A 14 -5.31 13.01 9.33
CA HIS A 14 -4.51 13.73 8.34
C HIS A 14 -4.28 12.89 7.07
N LEU A 15 -3.94 11.60 7.22
CA LEU A 15 -3.76 10.68 6.09
C LEU A 15 -5.07 10.40 5.36
N TRP A 16 -6.17 10.21 6.10
CA TRP A 16 -7.50 10.04 5.51
C TRP A 16 -7.90 11.24 4.66
N LEU A 17 -7.68 12.46 5.16
CA LEU A 17 -7.93 13.69 4.42
C LEU A 17 -7.05 13.77 3.16
N ARG A 18 -5.76 13.42 3.26
CA ARG A 18 -4.85 13.37 2.11
C ARG A 18 -5.33 12.40 1.04
N ILE A 19 -5.79 11.21 1.41
CA ILE A 19 -6.33 10.21 0.48
C ILE A 19 -7.59 10.75 -0.21
N LYS A 20 -8.48 11.45 0.52
CA LYS A 20 -9.68 12.06 -0.07
C LYS A 20 -9.33 13.14 -1.10
N ILE A 21 -8.36 14.00 -0.78
CA ILE A 21 -7.89 15.05 -1.70
C ILE A 21 -7.16 14.45 -2.91
N ARG A 22 -6.33 13.42 -2.68
CA ARG A 22 -5.54 12.72 -3.71
C ARG A 22 -5.99 11.28 -3.86
N HIS A 23 -7.19 11.07 -4.38
CA HIS A 23 -7.78 9.74 -4.52
C HIS A 23 -7.27 8.95 -5.73
N SER A 24 -6.30 9.50 -6.48
CA SER A 24 -5.70 8.81 -7.62
C SER A 24 -5.01 7.52 -7.18
N ILE A 25 -5.31 6.41 -7.87
CA ILE A 25 -4.71 5.10 -7.60
C ILE A 25 -3.18 5.16 -7.70
N LYS A 26 -2.65 6.06 -8.53
CA LYS A 26 -1.22 6.33 -8.73
C LYS A 26 -0.51 6.71 -7.43
N ASP A 27 -1.20 7.43 -6.54
CA ASP A 27 -0.67 7.86 -5.24
C ASP A 27 -0.99 6.88 -4.11
N GLY A 28 -1.78 5.83 -4.38
CA GLY A 28 -2.23 4.87 -3.39
C GLY A 28 -1.10 4.23 -2.59
N ALA A 29 -0.09 3.70 -3.28
CA ALA A 29 1.07 3.09 -2.63
C ALA A 29 1.89 4.10 -1.80
N ARG A 30 1.89 5.38 -2.18
CA ARG A 30 2.53 6.46 -1.42
C ARG A 30 1.78 6.75 -0.13
N HIS A 31 0.45 6.81 -0.18
CA HIS A 31 -0.38 6.96 1.02
C HIS A 31 -0.18 5.81 1.98
N LEU A 32 -0.15 4.58 1.46
CA LEU A 32 0.09 3.39 2.28
C LEU A 32 1.48 3.43 2.93
N ARG A 33 2.54 3.76 2.16
CA ARG A 33 3.90 3.93 2.71
C ARG A 33 3.96 4.97 3.82
N GLN A 34 3.31 6.13 3.62
CA GLN A 34 3.26 7.18 4.63
C GLN A 34 2.55 6.69 5.89
N PHE A 35 1.44 5.97 5.73
CA PHE A 35 0.71 5.37 6.85
C PHE A 35 1.58 4.39 7.65
N THR A 36 2.24 3.46 6.95
CA THR A 36 3.17 2.50 7.52
C THR A 36 4.33 3.19 8.25
N THR A 37 4.94 4.21 7.64
CA THR A 37 6.05 4.97 8.23
C THR A 37 5.60 5.71 9.49
N SER A 38 4.43 6.36 9.44
CA SER A 38 3.87 7.06 10.59
C SER A 38 3.46 6.11 11.72
N SER A 39 3.16 4.84 11.44
CA SER A 39 2.85 3.87 12.51
C SER A 39 4.09 3.37 13.27
N ARG A 40 5.32 3.58 12.77
CA ARG A 40 6.56 3.01 13.35
C ARG A 40 6.91 3.49 14.76
N TYR A 41 6.41 4.64 15.19
CA TYR A 41 6.69 5.15 16.54
C TYR A 41 5.83 4.48 17.62
N LEU A 42 4.79 3.73 17.22
CA LEU A 42 3.92 3.03 18.16
C LEU A 42 4.69 1.91 18.86
N SER A 43 4.42 1.73 20.15
CA SER A 43 4.91 0.56 20.89
C SER A 43 4.27 -0.72 20.33
N LYS A 44 4.98 -1.86 20.43
CA LYS A 44 4.53 -3.16 19.92
C LYS A 44 3.07 -3.50 20.23
N MET A 45 2.64 -3.32 21.48
CA MET A 45 1.25 -3.56 21.92
C MET A 45 0.20 -2.82 21.07
N TYR A 46 0.49 -1.59 20.63
CA TYR A 46 -0.43 -0.81 19.79
C TYR A 46 -0.26 -1.14 18.31
N SER A 47 0.96 -1.44 17.86
CA SER A 47 1.22 -1.91 16.50
C SER A 47 0.47 -3.21 16.21
N ASP A 48 0.43 -4.15 17.16
CA ASP A 48 -0.30 -5.42 17.02
C ASP A 48 -1.82 -5.22 16.80
N ILE A 49 -2.37 -4.07 17.21
CA ILE A 49 -3.78 -3.69 16.99
C ILE A 49 -3.95 -2.95 15.66
N ILE A 50 -3.04 -2.03 15.34
CA ILE A 50 -3.16 -1.12 14.19
C ILE A 50 -2.72 -1.78 12.88
N GLU A 51 -1.63 -2.55 12.87
CA GLU A 51 -1.09 -3.19 11.66
C GLU A 51 -2.12 -4.08 10.95
N PRO A 52 -2.92 -4.92 11.63
CA PRO A 52 -4.00 -5.68 10.99
C PRO A 52 -5.07 -4.77 10.36
N VAL A 53 -5.38 -3.64 10.99
CA VAL A 53 -6.35 -2.66 10.47
C VAL A 53 -5.81 -1.99 9.20
N ILE A 54 -4.51 -1.69 9.17
CA ILE A 54 -3.84 -1.15 7.97
C ILE A 54 -3.90 -2.17 6.84
N SER A 55 -3.48 -3.40 7.11
CA SER A 55 -3.43 -4.48 6.11
C SER A 55 -4.82 -4.75 5.50
N ARG A 56 -5.88 -4.78 6.32
CA ARG A 56 -7.27 -4.91 5.82
C ARG A 56 -7.70 -3.76 4.92
N ASN A 57 -7.21 -2.55 5.18
CA ASN A 57 -7.53 -1.35 4.38
C ASN A 57 -6.51 -1.09 3.25
N ALA A 58 -5.56 -2.01 3.03
CA ALA A 58 -4.46 -1.86 2.09
C ALA A 58 -4.87 -2.16 0.64
N TYR A 59 -6.04 -1.69 0.20
CA TYR A 59 -6.53 -1.87 -1.18
C TYR A 59 -5.53 -1.35 -2.22
N PHE A 60 -4.81 -0.27 -1.89
CA PHE A 60 -3.78 0.29 -2.76
C PHE A 60 -2.55 -0.60 -2.92
N ALA A 61 -2.37 -1.58 -2.03
CA ALA A 61 -1.39 -2.65 -2.12
C ALA A 61 -1.92 -3.87 -2.90
N ALA A 62 -3.04 -3.80 -3.62
CA ALA A 62 -3.31 -4.85 -4.59
C ALA A 62 -2.17 -4.89 -5.65
N PRO A 63 -1.67 -6.07 -6.07
CA PRO A 63 -0.54 -6.17 -7.00
C PRO A 63 -0.70 -5.31 -8.27
N GLY A 64 -1.91 -5.27 -8.85
CA GLY A 64 -2.21 -4.43 -10.01
C GLY A 64 -2.14 -2.92 -9.72
N ASN A 65 -2.63 -2.48 -8.56
CA ASN A 65 -2.59 -1.07 -8.15
C ASN A 65 -1.15 -0.63 -7.87
N MET A 66 -0.35 -1.51 -7.29
CA MET A 66 1.05 -1.25 -7.00
C MET A 66 1.87 -1.14 -8.28
N LEU A 67 1.68 -2.02 -9.26
CA LEU A 67 2.29 -1.92 -10.60
C LEU A 67 1.89 -0.61 -11.30
N LEU A 68 0.64 -0.17 -11.16
CA LEU A 68 0.18 1.11 -11.71
C LEU A 68 0.88 2.30 -11.03
N ALA A 69 1.06 2.26 -9.71
CA ALA A 69 1.81 3.27 -8.98
C ALA A 69 3.28 3.32 -9.43
N MET A 70 3.90 2.15 -9.63
CA MET A 70 5.28 2.03 -10.12
C MET A 70 5.51 2.73 -11.46
N LEU A 71 4.57 2.60 -12.41
CA LEU A 71 4.64 3.26 -13.72
C LEU A 71 4.65 4.80 -13.63
N THR A 72 4.19 5.37 -12.52
CA THR A 72 4.02 6.83 -12.36
C THR A 72 5.10 7.48 -11.50
N TYR A 73 6.02 6.68 -10.95
CA TYR A 73 6.99 7.14 -9.96
C TYR A 73 8.21 7.87 -10.55
N GLY A 74 8.27 8.04 -11.87
CA GLY A 74 9.27 8.88 -12.56
C GLY A 74 10.69 8.31 -12.59
N ARG A 75 10.97 7.18 -11.93
CA ARG A 75 12.26 6.47 -12.00
C ARG A 75 12.24 5.46 -13.14
N CYS A 76 13.07 5.67 -14.16
CA CYS A 76 13.09 4.85 -15.38
C CYS A 76 13.20 3.33 -15.09
N HIS A 77 14.10 2.92 -14.21
CA HIS A 77 14.29 1.50 -13.85
C HIS A 77 13.03 0.87 -13.21
N ILE A 78 12.27 1.62 -12.41
CA ILE A 78 11.03 1.14 -11.78
C ILE A 78 9.91 1.00 -12.82
N ILE A 79 9.81 1.96 -13.73
CA ILE A 79 8.83 1.95 -14.81
C ILE A 79 9.07 0.73 -15.71
N THR A 80 10.32 0.49 -16.10
CA THR A 80 10.71 -0.68 -16.90
C THR A 80 10.38 -1.99 -16.17
N LEU A 81 10.70 -2.09 -14.88
CA LEU A 81 10.37 -3.27 -14.07
C LEU A 81 8.86 -3.52 -13.99
N ALA A 82 8.06 -2.47 -13.79
CA ALA A 82 6.62 -2.58 -13.72
C ALA A 82 6.01 -3.00 -15.06
N ALA A 83 6.45 -2.40 -16.17
CA ALA A 83 6.04 -2.79 -17.51
C ALA A 83 6.37 -4.26 -17.79
N TRP A 84 7.59 -4.70 -17.46
CA TRP A 84 7.99 -6.09 -17.60
C TRP A 84 7.12 -7.04 -16.78
N ARG A 85 6.84 -6.72 -15.51
CA ARG A 85 5.94 -7.52 -14.65
C ARG A 85 4.52 -7.61 -15.22
N ILE A 86 3.99 -6.52 -15.80
CA ILE A 86 2.68 -6.51 -16.44
C ILE A 86 2.66 -7.42 -17.68
N ILE A 87 3.68 -7.34 -18.54
CA ILE A 87 3.79 -8.17 -19.74
C ILE A 87 3.85 -9.65 -19.33
N LYS A 88 4.74 -10.01 -18.41
CA LYS A 88 4.90 -11.38 -17.92
C LYS A 88 3.62 -11.92 -17.26
N ALA A 89 2.91 -11.10 -16.48
CA ALA A 89 1.65 -11.51 -15.86
C ALA A 89 0.51 -11.73 -16.89
N ARG A 90 0.56 -11.09 -18.06
CA ARG A 90 -0.39 -11.33 -19.15
C ARG A 90 -0.09 -12.63 -19.90
N GLU A 91 1.19 -13.01 -20.01
CA GLU A 91 1.62 -14.27 -20.65
C GLU A 91 1.18 -15.51 -19.85
N ILE A 92 1.14 -15.42 -18.52
CA ILE A 92 0.75 -16.52 -17.61
C ILE A 92 -0.79 -16.64 -17.46
N GLY A 93 -1.57 -16.06 -18.38
CA GLY A 93 -3.02 -15.85 -18.22
C GLY A 93 -3.80 -17.06 -17.66
N PRO A 94 -4.69 -16.88 -16.67
CA PRO A 94 -5.57 -17.94 -16.21
C PRO A 94 -6.67 -18.22 -17.26
N ASP A 95 -7.17 -19.45 -17.28
CA ASP A 95 -8.38 -19.85 -18.01
C ASP A 95 -9.49 -18.82 -17.73
N GLY A 96 -9.90 -18.09 -18.76
CA GLY A 96 -10.70 -16.89 -18.62
C GLY A 96 -12.09 -17.16 -18.08
N ASN A 97 -12.29 -16.98 -16.75
CA ASN A 97 -13.59 -16.59 -16.18
C ASN A 97 -13.58 -16.22 -14.67
N CYS A 98 -12.46 -16.34 -13.95
CA CYS A 98 -12.47 -16.13 -12.51
C CYS A 98 -12.43 -14.64 -12.13
N VAL A 99 -13.41 -14.21 -11.32
CA VAL A 99 -13.42 -12.89 -10.66
C VAL A 99 -12.20 -12.79 -9.74
N ARG A 100 -11.40 -11.73 -9.89
CA ARG A 100 -10.25 -11.47 -9.01
C ARG A 100 -10.75 -11.09 -7.62
N ILE A 101 -10.60 -12.00 -6.66
CA ILE A 101 -10.92 -11.75 -5.26
C ILE A 101 -9.79 -10.92 -4.63
N PHE A 102 -10.15 -9.87 -3.90
CA PHE A 102 -9.17 -9.11 -3.12
C PHE A 102 -8.68 -9.98 -1.95
N VAL A 103 -7.41 -10.32 -1.97
CA VAL A 103 -6.72 -10.98 -0.86
C VAL A 103 -6.02 -9.89 -0.05
N ILE A 104 -6.21 -9.92 1.27
CA ILE A 104 -5.55 -9.00 2.20
C ILE A 104 -4.03 -9.19 2.05
N PRO A 105 -3.28 -8.15 1.61
CA PRO A 105 -1.85 -8.30 1.39
C PRO A 105 -1.09 -8.34 2.71
N ALA A 106 -0.09 -9.21 2.77
CA ALA A 106 0.91 -9.19 3.83
C ALA A 106 1.82 -7.97 3.62
N LEU A 107 1.60 -6.91 4.41
CA LEU A 107 2.38 -5.69 4.30
C LEU A 107 3.70 -5.79 5.06
N ASN A 108 4.78 -5.36 4.43
CA ASN A 108 6.05 -5.17 5.09
C ASN A 108 6.07 -3.80 5.80
N PHE A 109 5.81 -3.78 7.11
CA PHE A 109 5.81 -2.53 7.89
C PHE A 109 7.20 -1.86 8.02
N ARG A 110 8.26 -2.60 7.70
CA ARG A 110 9.65 -2.14 7.74
C ARG A 110 10.16 -1.63 6.39
N ALA A 111 9.35 -1.71 5.32
CA ALA A 111 9.72 -1.31 3.97
C ALA A 111 10.21 0.14 3.88
N THR A 112 11.37 0.39 3.26
CA THR A 112 11.91 1.74 3.09
C THR A 112 11.32 2.43 1.86
N ASP A 113 11.11 1.68 0.77
CA ASP A 113 10.42 2.14 -0.44
C ASP A 113 9.04 1.47 -0.57
N TYR A 114 8.13 2.08 -1.33
CA TYR A 114 6.79 1.53 -1.54
C TYR A 114 6.82 0.28 -2.43
N ILE A 115 7.91 0.06 -3.16
CA ILE A 115 8.18 -1.16 -3.95
C ILE A 115 8.28 -2.39 -3.05
N ASP A 116 8.76 -2.20 -1.83
CA ASP A 116 9.02 -3.28 -0.88
C ASP A 116 7.90 -3.45 0.14
N LEU A 117 6.77 -2.73 -0.04
CA LEU A 117 5.59 -2.82 0.85
C LEU A 117 4.94 -4.20 0.81
N ILE A 118 5.14 -4.92 -0.28
CA ILE A 118 4.57 -6.24 -0.54
C ILE A 118 5.68 -7.08 -1.14
N ASP A 119 5.72 -8.33 -0.74
CA ASP A 119 6.59 -9.36 -1.31
C ASP A 119 6.08 -9.82 -2.69
#